data_AF-A0A923Z6L7-F1
#
_entry.id   AF-A0A923Z6L7-F1
#
_cell.length_a   1.000
_cell.length_b   1.000
_cell.length_c   1.000
_cell.angle_alpha   90.00
_cell.angle_beta   90.00
_cell.angle_gamma   90.00
#
_symmetry.space_group_name_H-M   'P 1'
#
loop_
_entity.id
_entity.type
_entity.pdbx_description
1 polymer ?
#
loop_
_entity_poly.entity_id
_entity_poly.type
_entity_poly.pdbx_seq_one_letter_code
_entity_poly.pdbx_strand_id
1 'polypeptide(L)'
;MNQKTVHANPSKNRTPRHRAREFALQGLYQWLLNNENPGAIDAHIREAHGFDKADAEHFNALLYGAIRDSAALRAEITPLIDRPIALLSPVEHAALLIGAYELKNHIEIPYKVVINEAVELT
;
A
#
# COMPACT_ATOMS: atom_id res chain seq x y z
N MET A 1 23.79 23.95 -26.35
CA MET A 1 24.16 22.83 -25.45
C MET A 1 22.87 22.25 -24.89
N ASN A 2 22.27 21.30 -25.60
CA ASN A 2 20.98 20.69 -25.20
C ASN A 2 21.25 19.57 -24.20
N GLN A 3 21.05 19.83 -22.92
CA GLN A 3 20.95 18.76 -21.93
C GLN A 3 19.51 18.23 -21.94
N LYS A 4 19.32 17.08 -22.60
CA LYS A 4 18.13 16.24 -22.38
C LYS A 4 18.20 15.76 -20.94
N THR A 5 17.25 16.17 -20.11
CA THR A 5 16.99 15.58 -18.79
C THR A 5 16.54 14.13 -19.01
N VAL A 6 17.50 13.21 -18.89
CA VAL A 6 17.23 11.78 -18.86
C VAL A 6 16.66 11.46 -17.47
N HIS A 7 15.54 10.73 -17.40
CA HIS A 7 14.91 10.12 -16.21
C HIS A 7 13.75 10.83 -15.49
N ALA A 8 12.96 11.67 -16.15
CA ALA A 8 11.58 11.89 -15.70
C ALA A 8 10.64 11.66 -16.89
N ASN A 9 10.05 10.47 -16.95
CA ASN A 9 8.78 10.32 -17.67
C ASN A 9 7.81 11.30 -17.01
N PRO A 10 7.19 12.26 -17.74
CA PRO A 10 6.19 13.16 -17.18
C PRO A 10 4.96 12.32 -16.79
N SER A 11 5.04 11.69 -15.64
CA SER A 11 4.24 10.52 -15.28
C SER A 11 2.80 10.91 -15.02
N LYS A 12 1.87 10.23 -15.72
CA LYS A 12 0.55 9.76 -15.27
C LYS A 12 0.11 10.47 -13.99
N ASN A 13 -0.79 11.47 -14.08
CA ASN A 13 -1.33 12.17 -12.91
C ASN A 13 -1.74 11.13 -11.84
N ARG A 14 -0.91 10.96 -10.80
CA ARG A 14 -1.18 9.99 -9.74
C ARG A 14 -2.46 10.43 -9.05
N THR A 15 -3.46 9.55 -9.05
CA THR A 15 -4.74 9.85 -8.41
C THR A 15 -4.52 9.96 -6.90
N PRO A 16 -5.36 10.72 -6.18
CA PRO A 16 -5.28 10.78 -4.71
C PRO A 16 -5.32 9.39 -4.06
N ARG A 17 -6.11 8.46 -4.61
CA ARG A 17 -6.17 7.06 -4.16
C ARG A 17 -4.88 6.28 -4.43
N HIS A 18 -4.25 6.47 -5.57
CA HIS A 18 -2.95 5.86 -5.85
C HIS A 18 -1.91 6.33 -4.83
N ARG A 19 -1.83 7.65 -4.57
CA ARG A 19 -0.94 8.19 -3.53
C ARG A 19 -1.25 7.62 -2.15
N ALA A 20 -2.52 7.46 -1.81
CA ALA A 20 -2.93 6.86 -0.54
C ALA A 20 -2.40 5.41 -0.40
N ARG A 21 -2.40 4.63 -1.48
CA ARG A 21 -1.80 3.28 -1.49
C ARG A 21 -0.28 3.32 -1.32
N GLU A 22 0.41 4.25 -1.99
CA GLU A 22 1.85 4.43 -1.83
C GLU A 22 2.23 4.74 -0.36
N PHE A 23 1.49 5.63 0.29
CA PHE A 23 1.69 5.94 1.71
C PHE A 23 1.30 4.78 2.63
N ALA A 24 0.21 4.07 2.33
CA ALA A 24 -0.18 2.89 3.09
C ALA A 24 0.88 1.77 3.00
N LEU A 25 1.50 1.59 1.83
CA LEU A 25 2.61 0.65 1.64
C LEU A 25 3.79 1.00 2.54
N GLN A 26 4.17 2.28 2.61
CA GLN A 26 5.24 2.75 3.50
C GLN A 26 4.90 2.51 4.98
N GLY A 27 3.66 2.80 5.39
CA GLY A 27 3.22 2.57 6.76
C GLY A 27 3.18 1.09 7.15
N LEU A 28 2.66 0.24 6.26
CA LEU A 28 2.66 -1.21 6.48
C LEU A 28 4.07 -1.80 6.47
N TYR A 29 4.98 -1.28 5.66
CA TYR A 29 6.38 -1.67 5.70
C TYR A 29 7.01 -1.37 7.07
N GLN A 30 6.80 -0.17 7.63
CA GLN A 30 7.28 0.20 8.97
C GLN A 30 6.68 -0.73 10.04
N TRP A 31 5.37 -0.99 9.96
CA TRP A 31 4.69 -1.91 10.88
C TRP A 31 5.25 -3.35 10.78
N LEU A 32 5.47 -3.87 9.57
CA LEU A 32 5.97 -5.23 9.36
C LEU A 32 7.39 -5.44 9.89
N LEU A 33 8.23 -4.40 9.83
CA LEU A 33 9.61 -4.49 10.31
C LEU A 33 9.73 -4.32 11.82
N ASN A 34 9.03 -3.33 12.37
CA ASN A 34 9.28 -2.87 13.74
C ASN A 34 8.15 -3.23 14.71
N ASN A 35 7.02 -3.74 14.20
CA ASN A 35 5.76 -3.86 14.95
C ASN A 35 5.40 -2.57 15.70
N GLU A 36 5.68 -1.44 15.03
CA GLU A 36 5.51 -0.10 15.60
C GLU A 36 4.02 0.23 15.77
N ASN A 37 3.72 1.12 16.71
CA ASN A 37 2.35 1.52 16.98
C ASN A 37 1.72 2.18 15.72
N PRO A 38 0.54 1.74 15.26
CA PRO A 38 -0.09 2.29 14.05
C PRO A 38 -0.32 3.80 14.10
N GLY A 39 -0.61 4.37 15.28
CA GLY A 39 -0.81 5.80 15.44
C GLY A 39 0.49 6.61 15.30
N ALA A 40 1.62 6.05 15.72
CA ALA A 40 2.93 6.67 15.51
C ALA A 40 3.32 6.66 14.02
N ILE A 41 3.09 5.54 13.34
CA ILE A 41 3.29 5.41 11.89
C ILE A 41 2.42 6.41 11.13
N ASP A 42 1.12 6.50 11.47
CA ASP A 42 0.17 7.44 10.86
C ASP A 42 0.65 8.89 11.01
N ALA A 43 1.04 9.30 12.22
CA ALA A 43 1.56 10.64 12.46
C ALA A 43 2.79 10.94 11.59
N HIS A 44 3.76 10.02 11.54
CA HIS A 44 4.97 10.18 10.74
C HIS A 44 4.68 10.24 9.23
N ILE A 45 3.80 9.38 8.71
CA ILE A 45 3.45 9.37 7.28
C ILE A 45 2.72 10.66 6.87
N ARG A 46 1.90 11.23 7.75
CA ARG A 46 1.22 12.51 7.49
C ARG A 46 2.16 13.71 7.36
N GLU A 47 3.34 13.63 7.97
CA GLU A 47 4.39 14.65 7.84
C GLU A 47 5.17 14.52 6.52
N ALA A 48 5.01 13.41 5.79
CA ALA A 48 5.72 13.18 4.55
C ALA A 48 5.29 14.15 3.44
N HIS A 49 6.26 14.64 2.69
CA HIS A 49 6.01 15.55 1.56
C HIS A 49 5.10 14.91 0.51
N GLY A 50 4.00 15.59 0.17
CA GLY A 50 3.03 15.14 -0.83
C GLY A 50 1.84 14.37 -0.27
N PHE A 51 1.79 14.13 1.05
CA PHE A 51 0.63 13.51 1.70
C PHE A 51 -0.64 14.36 1.55
N ASP A 52 -0.49 15.68 1.49
CA ASP A 52 -1.58 16.65 1.21
C ASP A 52 -2.35 16.35 -0.10
N LYS A 53 -1.76 15.61 -1.03
CA LYS A 53 -2.36 15.22 -2.31
C LYS A 53 -2.94 13.82 -2.31
N ALA A 54 -2.84 13.10 -1.20
CA ALA A 54 -3.38 11.76 -1.03
C ALA A 54 -4.82 11.81 -0.52
N ASP A 55 -5.58 10.77 -0.85
CA ASP A 55 -6.88 10.52 -0.23
C ASP A 55 -6.64 10.03 1.21
N ALA A 56 -6.74 10.93 2.18
CA ALA A 56 -6.42 10.65 3.58
C ALA A 56 -7.40 9.65 4.23
N GLU A 57 -8.66 9.63 3.78
CA GLU A 57 -9.67 8.68 4.26
C GLU A 57 -9.33 7.27 3.77
N HIS A 58 -9.01 7.15 2.47
CA HIS A 58 -8.60 5.86 1.91
C HIS A 58 -7.28 5.38 2.53
N PHE A 59 -6.29 6.26 2.72
CA PHE A 59 -5.05 5.92 3.42
C PHE A 59 -5.33 5.35 4.83
N ASN A 60 -6.19 6.01 5.60
CA ASN A 60 -6.58 5.53 6.93
C ASN A 60 -7.24 4.15 6.89
N ALA A 61 -8.17 3.96 5.95
CA ALA A 61 -8.85 2.68 5.78
C ALA A 61 -7.84 1.56 5.47
N LEU A 62 -6.87 1.82 4.59
CA LEU A 62 -5.84 0.85 4.22
C LEU A 62 -4.88 0.56 5.39
N LEU A 63 -4.29 1.59 6.01
CA LEU A 63 -3.29 1.40 7.07
C LEU A 63 -3.89 0.66 8.27
N TYR A 64 -4.94 1.23 8.87
CA TYR A 64 -5.53 0.67 10.09
C TYR A 64 -6.28 -0.62 9.81
N GLY A 65 -7.00 -0.69 8.68
CA GLY A 65 -7.76 -1.86 8.30
C GLY A 65 -6.88 -3.07 8.00
N ALA A 66 -5.82 -2.89 7.21
CA ALA A 66 -4.89 -3.98 6.90
C ALA A 66 -4.12 -4.46 8.13
N ILE A 67 -3.74 -3.57 9.05
CA ILE A 67 -3.08 -3.96 10.31
C ILE A 67 -4.06 -4.76 11.20
N ARG A 68 -5.27 -4.22 11.41
CA ARG A 68 -6.31 -4.85 12.24
C ARG A 68 -6.66 -6.24 11.74
N ASP A 69 -6.87 -6.38 10.43
CA ASP A 69 -7.34 -7.62 9.82
C ASP A 69 -6.18 -8.52 9.35
N SER A 70 -4.93 -8.13 9.63
CA SER A 70 -3.71 -8.77 9.09
C SER A 70 -3.69 -10.28 9.28
N ALA A 71 -4.04 -10.79 10.45
CA ALA A 71 -4.07 -12.24 10.70
C ALA A 71 -5.06 -12.98 9.79
N ALA A 72 -6.26 -12.42 9.59
CA ALA A 72 -7.28 -13.00 8.72
C ALA A 72 -6.87 -12.89 7.24
N LEU A 73 -6.37 -11.73 6.82
CA LEU A 73 -5.86 -11.52 5.46
C LEU A 73 -4.72 -12.48 5.12
N ARG A 74 -3.77 -12.68 6.05
CA ARG A 74 -2.67 -13.64 5.87
C ARG A 74 -3.18 -15.07 5.72
N ALA A 75 -4.19 -15.47 6.49
CA ALA A 75 -4.79 -16.80 6.37
C ALA A 75 -5.44 -17.02 4.98
N GLU A 76 -6.08 -15.98 4.42
CA GLU A 76 -6.67 -16.02 3.08
C GLU A 76 -5.62 -16.00 1.95
N ILE A 77 -4.52 -15.27 2.13
CA ILE A 77 -3.42 -15.17 1.15
C ILE A 77 -2.59 -16.45 1.10
N THR A 78 -2.31 -17.07 2.26
CA THR A 78 -1.38 -18.21 2.39
C THR A 78 -1.65 -19.37 1.41
N PRO A 79 -2.89 -19.84 1.17
CA PRO A 79 -3.13 -20.92 0.21
C PRO A 79 -3.00 -20.51 -1.27
N LEU A 80 -2.86 -19.21 -1.57
CA LEU A 80 -2.83 -18.66 -2.92
C LEU A 80 -1.41 -18.33 -3.42
N ILE A 81 -0.41 -18.38 -2.53
CA ILE A 81 0.99 -18.08 -2.84
C ILE A 81 1.82 -19.37 -2.93
N ASP A 82 2.83 -19.35 -3.80
CA ASP A 82 3.71 -20.48 -4.11
C ASP A 82 4.78 -20.75 -3.04
N ARG A 83 4.91 -19.83 -2.07
CA ARG A 83 5.89 -19.87 -0.99
C ARG A 83 5.26 -19.48 0.34
N PRO A 84 5.82 -19.91 1.49
CA PRO A 84 5.35 -19.46 2.80
C PRO A 84 5.37 -17.94 2.92
N ILE A 85 4.38 -17.38 3.62
CA ILE A 85 4.24 -15.93 3.81
C ILE A 85 5.45 -15.30 4.51
N ALA A 86 6.16 -16.07 5.34
CA ALA A 86 7.39 -15.65 6.01
C ALA A 86 8.58 -15.43 5.06
N LEU A 87 8.49 -15.92 3.81
CA LEU A 87 9.49 -15.71 2.75
C LEU A 87 9.14 -14.53 1.82
N LEU A 88 8.05 -13.82 2.08
CA LEU A 88 7.76 -12.57 1.36
C LEU A 88 8.67 -11.46 1.87
N SER A 89 9.17 -10.63 0.97
CA SER A 89 9.76 -9.35 1.38
C SER A 89 8.69 -8.48 2.05
N PRO A 90 9.06 -7.56 2.97
CA PRO A 90 8.09 -6.67 3.61
C PRO A 90 7.28 -5.83 2.61
N VAL A 91 7.86 -5.49 1.45
CA VAL A 91 7.18 -4.73 0.38
C VAL A 91 6.11 -5.59 -0.30
N GLU A 92 6.45 -6.80 -0.74
CA GLU A 92 5.48 -7.74 -1.34
C GLU A 92 4.35 -8.06 -0.36
N HIS A 93 4.70 -8.27 0.91
CA HIS A 93 3.73 -8.57 1.96
C HIS A 93 2.79 -7.38 2.20
N ALA A 94 3.31 -6.16 2.29
CA ALA A 94 2.48 -4.97 2.41
C ALA A 94 1.55 -4.78 1.20
N ALA A 95 2.05 -4.96 -0.02
CA ALA A 95 1.24 -4.87 -1.25
C ALA A 95 0.11 -5.91 -1.26
N LEU A 96 0.39 -7.16 -0.88
CA LEU A 96 -0.63 -8.21 -0.76
C LEU A 96 -1.66 -7.91 0.33
N LEU A 97 -1.25 -7.35 1.47
CA LEU A 97 -2.18 -6.95 2.53
C LEU A 97 -3.11 -5.82 2.05
N ILE A 98 -2.59 -4.82 1.34
CA ILE A 98 -3.39 -3.74 0.74
C ILE A 98 -4.40 -4.32 -0.24
N GLY A 99 -3.93 -5.11 -1.22
CA GLY A 99 -4.79 -5.69 -2.25
C GLY A 99 -5.87 -6.60 -1.67
N ALA A 100 -5.51 -7.47 -0.72
CA ALA A 100 -6.48 -8.35 -0.06
C ALA A 100 -7.50 -7.58 0.78
N TYR A 101 -7.06 -6.55 1.52
CA TYR A 101 -7.96 -5.70 2.29
C TYR A 101 -8.96 -4.96 1.39
N GLU A 102 -8.51 -4.39 0.27
CA GLU A 102 -9.38 -3.70 -0.68
C GLU A 102 -10.38 -4.65 -1.35
N LEU A 103 -9.92 -5.81 -1.85
CA LEU A 103 -10.81 -6.79 -2.48
C LEU A 103 -11.95 -7.23 -1.55
N LYS A 104 -11.69 -7.27 -0.24
CA LYS A 104 -12.65 -7.71 0.77
C LYS A 104 -13.56 -6.60 1.28
N ASN A 105 -13.02 -5.42 1.53
CA ASN A 105 -13.73 -4.35 2.24
C ASN A 105 -14.14 -3.16 1.35
N HIS A 106 -13.59 -3.06 0.14
CA HIS A 106 -13.85 -1.99 -0.82
C HIS A 106 -14.42 -2.55 -2.13
N ILE A 107 -15.56 -3.25 -2.03
CA ILE A 107 -16.22 -3.93 -3.15
C ILE A 107 -16.70 -2.97 -4.26
N GLU A 108 -16.81 -1.68 -3.95
CA GLU A 108 -17.08 -0.61 -4.90
C GLU A 108 -15.92 -0.37 -5.88
N ILE A 109 -14.70 -0.78 -5.53
CA ILE A 109 -13.52 -0.67 -6.38
C ILE A 109 -13.47 -1.91 -7.29
N PRO A 110 -13.47 -1.74 -8.63
CA PRO A 110 -13.39 -2.89 -9.53
C PRO A 110 -12.15 -3.75 -9.24
N TYR A 111 -12.31 -5.05 -9.09
CA TYR A 111 -11.22 -5.97 -8.71
C TYR A 111 -9.98 -5.86 -9.61
N LYS A 112 -10.15 -5.59 -10.92
CA LYS A 112 -9.05 -5.38 -11.86
C LYS A 112 -8.20 -4.15 -11.51
N VAL A 113 -8.83 -3.10 -10.98
CA VAL A 113 -8.14 -1.90 -10.52
C VAL A 113 -7.33 -2.23 -9.28
N VAL A 114 -7.92 -2.92 -8.30
CA VAL A 114 -7.20 -3.33 -7.07
C VAL A 114 -5.96 -4.16 -7.41
N ILE A 115 -6.11 -5.17 -8.29
CA ILE A 115 -4.99 -6.01 -8.71
C ILE A 115 -3.93 -5.18 -9.44
N ASN A 116 -4.33 -4.33 -10.40
CA ASN A 116 -3.38 -3.49 -11.14
C ASN A 116 -2.60 -2.55 -10.22
N GLU A 117 -3.29 -1.93 -9.25
CA GLU A 117 -2.67 -1.02 -8.28
C GLU A 117 -1.71 -1.77 -7.35
N ALA A 118 -2.07 -2.96 -6.86
CA ALA A 118 -1.18 -3.77 -6.04
C ALA A 118 0.10 -4.18 -6.79
N VAL A 119 0.01 -4.45 -8.10
CA VAL A 119 1.17 -4.73 -8.96
C VAL A 119 2.01 -3.47 -9.20
N GLU A 120 1.40 -2.30 -9.38
CA GLU A 120 2.13 -1.04 -9.59
C GLU A 120 2.85 -0.54 -8.31
N LEU A 121 2.53 -1.09 -7.13
CA LEU A 121 3.22 -0.79 -5.87
C LEU A 121 4.56 -1.52 -5.71
N THR A 122 4.83 -2.57 -6.52
CA THR A 122 6.02 -3.43 -6.44
C THR A 122 6.90 -3.31 -7.67
#